data_AF-A0A0F9AH21-F1
#
_entry.id   AF-A0A0F9AH21-F1
#
_cell.length_a   1.000
_cell.length_b   1.000
_cell.length_c   1.000
_cell.angle_alpha   90.00
_cell.angle_beta   90.00
_cell.angle_gamma   90.00
#
_symmetry.space_group_name_H-M   'P 1'
#
loop_
_entity.id
_entity.type
_entity.pdbx_description
1 polymer ?
#
loop_
_entity_poly.entity_id
_entity_poly.type
_entity_poly.pdbx_seq_one_letter_code
_entity_poly.pdbx_strand_id
1 'polypeptide(L)'
;MTNDDPFQYFGGIGLAVRHLDGNTPEMYVSNLRRKDNVKAQTLSEFVNAEMRSRYFHPRWIKAMQESGYAGATAIFDRMNNMWGWEVMTPEAIRDDQWQAFFEVYVDDKYEMQMREFFEQHNPEALAQIIERMVEAVRKGYWPADAQTLKKMLETYTDIANQHDVVTDNEKFTEFVKNQAAGFGLAPLLPGSTQASVNAAGQQQVSGQKLAQVEQKSKDSEHDYTLWYILFAIFTLGAASPLLSKKR
;
A
#
# COMPACT_ATOMS: atom_id res chain seq x y z
N MET A 1 10.40 -2.30 2.58
CA MET A 1 9.11 -2.24 1.86
C MET A 1 7.94 -2.72 2.74
N THR A 2 7.96 -2.45 4.06
CA THR A 2 6.88 -2.88 4.99
C THR A 2 5.75 -1.83 5.09
N ASN A 3 6.07 -0.57 4.79
CA ASN A 3 5.18 0.56 4.60
C ASN A 3 5.74 1.42 3.45
N ASP A 4 5.04 2.50 3.16
CA ASP A 4 5.28 3.45 2.08
C ASP A 4 6.20 4.61 2.47
N ASP A 5 6.25 5.00 3.76
CA ASP A 5 7.11 6.07 4.26
C ASP A 5 8.55 6.03 3.70
N PRO A 6 9.26 4.88 3.66
CA PRO A 6 10.65 4.87 3.23
C PRO A 6 10.84 5.36 1.79
N PHE A 7 9.99 4.98 0.84
CA PHE A 7 10.15 5.48 -0.53
C PHE A 7 9.66 6.93 -0.65
N GLN A 8 8.66 7.33 0.15
CA GLN A 8 8.16 8.70 0.14
C GLN A 8 9.21 9.70 0.65
N TYR A 9 9.83 9.43 1.80
CA TYR A 9 10.81 10.32 2.39
C TYR A 9 12.21 10.10 1.81
N PHE A 10 12.75 8.88 1.94
CA PHE A 10 14.14 8.63 1.53
C PHE A 10 14.25 8.60 0.00
N GLY A 11 13.34 7.90 -0.68
CA GLY A 11 13.25 7.94 -2.15
C GLY A 11 12.93 9.34 -2.67
N GLY A 12 12.02 10.07 -2.03
CA GLY A 12 11.69 11.45 -2.40
C GLY A 12 12.89 12.42 -2.33
N ILE A 13 13.74 12.28 -1.31
CA ILE A 13 15.01 13.03 -1.24
C ILE A 13 15.93 12.65 -2.41
N GLY A 14 16.05 11.36 -2.73
CA GLY A 14 16.82 10.90 -3.89
C GLY A 14 16.32 11.49 -5.21
N LEU A 15 15.00 11.50 -5.41
CA LEU A 15 14.35 12.10 -6.57
C LEU A 15 14.62 13.61 -6.66
N ALA A 16 14.53 14.33 -5.53
CA ALA A 16 14.79 15.77 -5.49
C ALA A 16 16.24 16.10 -5.86
N VAL A 17 17.21 15.35 -5.34
CA VAL A 17 18.63 15.51 -5.71
C VAL A 17 18.83 15.20 -7.20
N ARG A 18 18.27 14.10 -7.71
CA ARG A 18 18.34 13.78 -9.15
C ARG A 18 17.73 14.87 -10.03
N HIS A 19 16.63 15.48 -9.60
CA HIS A 19 16.01 16.57 -10.34
C HIS A 19 16.93 17.80 -10.45
N LEU A 20 17.70 18.09 -9.40
CA LEU A 20 18.63 19.22 -9.36
C LEU A 20 19.96 18.94 -10.08
N ASP A 21 20.54 17.76 -9.84
CA ASP A 21 21.91 17.43 -10.25
C ASP A 21 21.98 16.54 -11.51
N GLY A 22 20.82 16.04 -11.96
CA GLY A 22 20.70 15.13 -13.11
C GLY A 22 21.01 13.66 -12.82
N ASN A 23 21.56 13.32 -11.65
CA ASN A 23 21.93 11.96 -11.26
C ASN A 23 21.36 11.59 -9.89
N THR A 24 20.92 10.34 -9.73
CA THR A 24 20.52 9.81 -8.41
C THR A 24 21.74 9.76 -7.49
N PRO A 25 21.67 10.29 -6.25
CA PRO A 25 22.78 10.19 -5.30
C PRO A 25 22.98 8.74 -4.85
N GLU A 26 24.17 8.40 -4.36
CA GLU A 26 24.35 7.11 -3.70
C GLU A 26 23.53 7.05 -2.41
N MET A 27 22.62 6.07 -2.34
CA MET A 27 21.70 5.90 -1.23
C MET A 27 22.10 4.70 -0.38
N TYR A 28 22.28 4.91 0.92
CA TYR A 28 22.66 3.88 1.87
C TYR A 28 21.60 3.68 2.96
N VAL A 29 21.40 2.41 3.35
CA VAL A 29 20.56 2.00 4.48
C VAL A 29 21.45 1.46 5.59
N SER A 30 21.36 2.06 6.78
CA SER A 30 21.92 1.48 8.00
C SER A 30 21.03 0.35 8.50
N ASN A 31 21.42 -0.88 8.22
CA ASN A 31 20.70 -2.07 8.65
C ASN A 31 21.05 -2.41 10.11
N LEU A 32 20.15 -2.02 11.02
CA LEU A 32 20.27 -2.23 12.47
C LEU A 32 19.46 -3.43 12.98
N ARG A 33 18.94 -4.29 12.09
CA ARG A 33 18.08 -5.43 12.48
C ARG A 33 18.78 -6.43 13.39
N ARG A 34 20.12 -6.50 13.32
CA ARG A 34 20.96 -7.34 14.17
C ARG A 34 21.91 -6.44 14.97
N LYS A 35 21.74 -6.41 16.29
CA LYS A 35 22.56 -5.59 17.20
C LYS A 35 24.04 -5.95 17.14
N ASP A 36 24.35 -7.22 16.89
CA ASP A 36 25.70 -7.78 16.77
C ASP A 36 26.30 -7.65 15.36
N ASN A 37 25.54 -7.14 14.38
CA ASN A 37 25.93 -7.13 12.98
C ASN A 37 25.30 -5.94 12.23
N VAL A 38 25.66 -4.73 12.67
CA VAL A 38 25.27 -3.49 12.01
C VAL A 38 25.99 -3.38 10.66
N LYS A 39 25.23 -3.12 9.59
CA LYS A 39 25.78 -2.97 8.24
C LYS A 39 25.26 -1.70 7.59
N ALA A 40 26.14 -0.95 6.91
CA ALA A 40 25.72 0.00 5.88
C ALA A 40 25.65 -0.76 4.55
N GLN A 41 24.52 -0.68 3.86
CA GLN A 41 24.30 -1.33 2.57
C GLN A 41 23.79 -0.29 1.59
N THR A 42 24.07 -0.45 0.31
CA THR A 42 23.38 0.35 -0.70
C THR A 42 21.88 0.04 -0.68
N LEU A 43 21.05 0.99 -1.11
CA LEU A 43 19.61 0.82 -1.19
C LEU A 43 19.24 -0.41 -2.06
N SER A 44 19.89 -0.57 -3.21
CA SER A 44 19.66 -1.70 -4.13
C SER A 44 19.95 -3.05 -3.45
N GLU A 45 21.08 -3.17 -2.74
CA GLU A 45 21.42 -4.39 -1.98
C GLU A 45 20.38 -4.69 -0.89
N PHE A 46 19.96 -3.66 -0.15
CA PHE A 46 18.99 -3.81 0.93
C PHE A 46 17.61 -4.24 0.42
N VAL A 47 17.09 -3.59 -0.63
CA VAL A 47 15.81 -3.94 -1.26
C VAL A 47 15.87 -5.34 -1.84
N ASN A 48 16.96 -5.69 -2.53
CA ASN A 48 17.15 -7.03 -3.07
C ASN A 48 17.13 -8.12 -1.99
N ALA A 49 17.87 -7.90 -0.90
CA ALA A 49 17.89 -8.83 0.22
C ALA A 49 16.50 -8.98 0.85
N GLU A 50 15.76 -7.89 1.06
CA GLU A 50 14.40 -7.93 1.59
C GLU A 50 13.45 -8.73 0.68
N MET A 51 13.45 -8.44 -0.62
CA MET A 51 12.58 -9.13 -1.59
C MET A 51 12.82 -10.63 -1.60
N ARG A 52 14.09 -11.04 -1.74
CA ARG A 52 14.44 -12.46 -1.84
C ARG A 52 14.25 -13.22 -0.53
N SER A 53 14.57 -12.59 0.61
CA SER A 53 14.50 -13.27 1.91
C SER A 53 13.09 -13.33 2.49
N ARG A 54 12.18 -12.45 2.05
CA ARG A 54 10.83 -12.33 2.60
C ARG A 54 9.74 -12.45 1.56
N TYR A 55 9.61 -11.47 0.66
CA TYR A 55 8.42 -11.37 -0.19
C TYR A 55 8.40 -12.42 -1.30
N PHE A 56 9.54 -12.97 -1.72
CA PHE A 56 9.58 -14.11 -2.65
C PHE A 56 9.73 -15.44 -1.95
N HIS A 57 9.69 -15.46 -0.61
CA HIS A 57 9.92 -16.68 0.14
C HIS A 57 8.61 -17.47 0.33
N PRO A 58 8.54 -18.76 -0.06
CA PRO A 58 7.31 -19.57 0.02
C PRO A 58 6.64 -19.58 1.40
N ARG A 59 7.43 -19.62 2.48
CA ARG A 59 6.89 -19.53 3.85
C ARG A 59 6.13 -18.24 4.15
N TRP A 60 6.58 -17.10 3.61
CA TRP A 60 5.87 -15.84 3.81
C TRP A 60 4.59 -15.83 2.97
N ILE A 61 4.68 -16.28 1.71
CA ILE A 61 3.53 -16.40 0.80
C ILE A 61 2.45 -17.29 1.40
N LYS A 62 2.82 -18.45 1.95
CA LYS A 62 1.89 -19.36 2.64
C LYS A 62 1.20 -18.69 3.82
N ALA A 63 1.94 -17.93 4.64
CA ALA A 63 1.33 -17.18 5.75
C ALA A 63 0.36 -16.08 5.25
N MET A 64 0.64 -15.46 4.10
CA MET A 64 -0.32 -14.55 3.46
C MET A 64 -1.56 -15.31 2.97
N GLN A 65 -1.39 -16.48 2.37
CA GLN A 65 -2.53 -17.31 1.95
C GLN A 65 -3.43 -17.69 3.13
N GLU A 66 -2.85 -18.12 4.25
CA GLU A 66 -3.55 -18.42 5.50
C GLU A 66 -4.29 -17.20 6.08
N SER A 67 -3.93 -15.98 5.67
CA SER A 67 -4.56 -14.72 6.10
C SER A 67 -5.67 -14.23 5.16
N GLY A 68 -5.98 -14.97 4.08
CA GLY A 68 -7.08 -14.67 3.16
C GLY A 68 -7.01 -13.27 2.54
N TYR A 69 -8.10 -12.50 2.60
CA TYR A 69 -8.19 -11.15 2.02
C TYR A 69 -7.05 -10.24 2.49
N ALA A 70 -6.74 -10.24 3.79
CA ALA A 70 -5.69 -9.41 4.35
C ALA A 70 -4.30 -9.78 3.81
N GLY A 71 -4.07 -11.07 3.54
CA GLY A 71 -2.82 -11.52 2.92
C GLY A 71 -2.71 -11.11 1.46
N ALA A 72 -3.80 -11.22 0.70
CA ALA A 72 -3.85 -10.77 -0.70
C ALA A 72 -3.57 -9.26 -0.81
N THR A 73 -4.21 -8.46 0.05
CA THR A 73 -3.95 -7.02 0.15
C THR A 73 -2.51 -6.74 0.58
N ALA A 74 -1.95 -7.49 1.54
CA ALA A 74 -0.58 -7.30 1.96
C ALA A 74 0.44 -7.55 0.83
N ILE A 75 0.20 -8.54 -0.05
CA ILE A 75 1.00 -8.79 -1.25
C ILE A 75 0.90 -7.62 -2.22
N PHE A 76 -0.33 -7.16 -2.50
CA PHE A 76 -0.55 -5.99 -3.34
C PHE A 76 0.17 -4.73 -2.82
N ASP A 77 0.12 -4.48 -1.51
CA ASP A 77 0.88 -3.39 -0.90
C ASP A 77 2.40 -3.53 -1.11
N ARG A 78 2.93 -4.76 -1.18
CA ARG A 78 4.36 -4.95 -1.48
C ARG A 78 4.68 -4.55 -2.92
N MET A 79 3.79 -4.87 -3.87
CA MET A 79 3.89 -4.39 -5.25
C MET A 79 3.84 -2.86 -5.31
N ASN A 80 2.89 -2.21 -4.61
CA ASN A 80 2.81 -0.74 -4.57
C ASN A 80 4.06 -0.09 -3.97
N ASN A 81 4.63 -0.68 -2.92
CA ASN A 81 5.86 -0.17 -2.32
C ASN A 81 7.07 -0.36 -3.24
N MET A 82 7.13 -1.48 -3.97
CA MET A 82 8.16 -1.71 -4.99
C MET A 82 8.06 -0.70 -6.13
N TRP A 83 6.84 -0.46 -6.65
CA TRP A 83 6.56 0.59 -7.62
C TRP A 83 6.95 1.99 -7.12
N GLY A 84 6.68 2.29 -5.84
CA GLY A 84 7.09 3.54 -5.22
C GLY A 84 8.61 3.74 -5.27
N TRP A 85 9.38 2.68 -4.98
CA TRP A 85 10.84 2.70 -5.13
C TRP A 85 11.30 2.84 -6.57
N GLU A 86 10.69 2.13 -7.52
CA GLU A 86 10.99 2.26 -8.96
C GLU A 86 10.85 3.70 -9.42
N VAL A 87 9.75 4.38 -9.08
CA VAL A 87 9.51 5.76 -9.53
C VAL A 87 10.49 6.74 -8.87
N MET A 88 10.71 6.60 -7.56
CA MET A 88 11.53 7.53 -6.80
C MET A 88 13.04 7.34 -7.07
N THR A 89 13.46 6.09 -7.24
CA THR A 89 14.86 5.69 -7.41
C THR A 89 14.94 4.43 -8.30
N PRO A 90 14.75 4.56 -9.63
CA PRO A 90 14.72 3.45 -10.58
C PRO A 90 15.95 2.55 -10.48
N GLU A 91 17.13 3.11 -10.20
CA GLU A 91 18.37 2.35 -10.11
C GLU A 91 18.39 1.37 -8.91
N ALA A 92 17.48 1.52 -7.94
CA ALA A 92 17.34 0.62 -6.81
C ALA A 92 16.57 -0.67 -7.14
N ILE A 93 15.71 -0.64 -8.16
CA ILE A 93 14.89 -1.78 -8.59
C ILE A 93 15.47 -2.32 -9.90
N ARG A 94 15.64 -3.64 -9.99
CA ARG A 94 16.22 -4.30 -11.16
C ARG A 94 15.15 -5.06 -11.92
N ASP A 95 15.37 -5.23 -13.22
CA ASP A 95 14.48 -6.02 -14.10
C ASP A 95 14.22 -7.44 -13.58
N ASP A 96 15.23 -8.10 -12.99
CA ASP A 96 15.08 -9.45 -12.44
C ASP A 96 14.13 -9.49 -11.22
N GLN A 97 13.93 -8.36 -10.55
CA GLN A 97 13.02 -8.25 -9.41
C GLN A 97 11.57 -8.10 -9.87
N TRP A 98 11.32 -7.37 -10.97
CA TRP A 98 10.03 -7.38 -11.66
C TRP A 98 9.68 -8.77 -12.19
N GLN A 99 10.62 -9.41 -12.88
CA GLN A 99 10.46 -10.77 -13.37
C GLN A 99 10.16 -11.75 -12.23
N ALA A 100 10.90 -11.68 -11.12
CA ALA A 100 10.65 -12.54 -9.96
C ALA A 100 9.26 -12.32 -9.34
N PHE A 101 8.75 -11.08 -9.33
CA PHE A 101 7.40 -10.81 -8.84
C PHE A 101 6.35 -11.46 -9.75
N PHE A 102 6.47 -11.29 -11.07
CA PHE A 102 5.62 -11.95 -12.05
C PHE A 102 5.65 -13.47 -11.88
N GLU A 103 6.84 -14.08 -11.86
CA GLU A 103 6.99 -15.53 -11.76
C GLU A 103 6.33 -16.07 -10.48
N VAL A 104 6.52 -15.40 -9.35
CA VAL A 104 6.02 -15.86 -8.06
C VAL A 104 4.50 -15.71 -7.92
N TYR A 105 3.95 -14.57 -8.35
CA TYR A 105 2.56 -14.21 -8.02
C TYR A 105 1.57 -14.36 -9.18
N VAL A 106 2.05 -14.40 -10.44
CA VAL A 106 1.21 -14.54 -11.63
C VAL A 106 1.46 -15.86 -12.34
N ASP A 107 2.73 -16.23 -12.53
CA ASP A 107 3.09 -17.51 -13.16
C ASP A 107 3.11 -18.69 -12.17
N ASP A 108 2.85 -18.41 -10.90
CA ASP A 108 2.78 -19.39 -9.80
C ASP A 108 3.98 -20.35 -9.76
N LYS A 109 5.19 -19.79 -9.77
CA LYS A 109 6.48 -20.52 -9.75
C LYS A 109 6.59 -21.61 -8.67
N TYR A 110 5.85 -21.47 -7.57
CA TYR A 110 5.88 -22.40 -6.45
C TYR A 110 4.70 -23.38 -6.42
N GLU A 111 3.82 -23.35 -7.43
CA GLU A 111 2.64 -24.19 -7.56
C GLU A 111 1.73 -24.10 -6.32
N MET A 112 1.55 -22.87 -5.83
CA MET A 112 0.81 -22.57 -4.59
C MET A 112 -0.65 -22.20 -4.86
N GLN A 113 -1.15 -22.37 -6.09
CA GLN A 113 -2.51 -21.99 -6.50
C GLN A 113 -2.75 -20.49 -6.27
N MET A 114 -1.79 -19.68 -6.72
CA MET A 114 -1.81 -18.24 -6.46
C MET A 114 -2.99 -17.54 -7.12
N ARG A 115 -3.36 -17.96 -8.34
CA ARG A 115 -4.52 -17.40 -9.04
C ARG A 115 -5.82 -17.68 -8.26
N GLU A 116 -6.03 -18.93 -7.87
CA GLU A 116 -7.20 -19.36 -7.10
C GLU A 116 -7.25 -18.64 -5.74
N PHE A 117 -6.11 -18.50 -5.07
CA PHE A 117 -6.01 -17.74 -3.82
C PHE A 117 -6.50 -16.30 -3.99
N PHE A 118 -6.03 -15.59 -5.02
CA PHE A 118 -6.48 -14.22 -5.28
C PHE A 118 -7.95 -14.17 -5.70
N GLU A 119 -8.39 -15.00 -6.64
CA GLU A 119 -9.79 -15.01 -7.10
C GLU A 119 -10.78 -15.27 -5.95
N GLN A 120 -10.42 -16.15 -5.01
CA GLN A 120 -11.26 -16.46 -3.84
C GLN A 120 -11.28 -15.31 -2.82
N HIS A 121 -10.14 -14.66 -2.58
CA HIS A 121 -10.00 -13.74 -1.46
C HIS A 121 -10.03 -12.27 -1.86
N ASN A 122 -9.36 -11.88 -2.92
CA ASN A 122 -9.30 -10.51 -3.42
C ASN A 122 -8.88 -10.50 -4.91
N PRO A 123 -9.80 -10.73 -5.87
CA PRO A 123 -9.48 -10.75 -7.30
C PRO A 123 -8.95 -9.40 -7.81
N GLU A 124 -9.45 -8.31 -7.23
CA GLU A 124 -9.02 -6.95 -7.55
C GLU A 124 -7.53 -6.74 -7.22
N ALA A 125 -7.02 -7.32 -6.12
CA ALA A 125 -5.60 -7.24 -5.79
C ALA A 125 -4.71 -7.86 -6.89
N LEU A 126 -5.09 -9.02 -7.46
CA LEU A 126 -4.32 -9.61 -8.56
C LEU A 126 -4.37 -8.74 -9.81
N ALA A 127 -5.54 -8.23 -10.17
CA ALA A 127 -5.70 -7.31 -11.29
C ALA A 127 -4.84 -6.05 -11.12
N GLN A 128 -4.83 -5.44 -9.93
CA GLN A 128 -4.03 -4.25 -9.64
C GLN A 128 -2.52 -4.54 -9.58
N ILE A 129 -2.11 -5.72 -9.09
CA ILE A 129 -0.72 -6.19 -9.17
C ILE A 129 -0.28 -6.24 -10.64
N ILE A 130 -1.08 -6.87 -11.50
CA ILE A 130 -0.78 -6.98 -12.94
C ILE A 130 -0.80 -5.61 -13.61
N GLU A 131 -1.75 -4.74 -13.25
CA GLU A 131 -1.79 -3.37 -13.74
C GLU A 131 -0.48 -2.63 -13.43
N ARG A 132 0.07 -2.74 -12.22
CA ARG A 132 1.36 -2.12 -11.88
C ARG A 132 2.52 -2.69 -12.69
N MET A 133 2.56 -4.00 -12.89
CA MET A 133 3.60 -4.63 -13.69
C MET A 133 3.54 -4.21 -15.17
N VAL A 134 2.34 -4.16 -15.75
CA VAL A 134 2.13 -3.69 -17.13
C VAL A 134 2.39 -2.19 -17.25
N GLU A 135 2.09 -1.39 -16.22
CA GLU A 135 2.49 0.02 -16.16
C GLU A 135 4.01 0.18 -16.14
N ALA A 136 4.75 -0.71 -15.47
CA ALA A 136 6.22 -0.70 -15.49
C ALA A 136 6.75 -0.96 -16.89
N VAL A 137 6.15 -1.90 -17.62
CA VAL A 137 6.46 -2.14 -19.04
C VAL A 137 6.12 -0.91 -19.89
N ARG A 138 4.91 -0.38 -19.77
CA ARG A 138 4.43 0.76 -20.57
C ARG A 138 5.28 2.02 -20.37
N LYS A 139 5.78 2.24 -19.15
CA LYS A 139 6.63 3.40 -18.82
C LYS A 139 8.11 3.16 -19.08
N GLY A 140 8.50 1.97 -19.52
CA GLY A 140 9.89 1.63 -19.84
C GLY A 140 10.76 1.36 -18.62
N TYR A 141 10.18 1.13 -17.45
CA TYR A 141 10.90 0.73 -16.24
C TYR A 141 11.33 -0.73 -16.31
N TRP A 142 10.51 -1.58 -16.92
CA TRP A 142 10.79 -3.01 -17.02
C TRP A 142 10.63 -3.50 -18.46
N PRO A 143 11.72 -3.91 -19.14
CA PRO A 143 11.66 -4.49 -20.47
C PRO A 143 11.26 -5.98 -20.43
N ALA A 144 10.02 -6.27 -19.99
CA ALA A 144 9.49 -7.63 -19.99
C ALA A 144 9.48 -8.25 -21.39
N ASP A 145 9.77 -9.54 -21.50
CA ASP A 145 9.66 -10.24 -22.77
C ASP A 145 8.19 -10.38 -23.25
N ALA A 146 8.02 -10.71 -24.53
CA ALA A 146 6.71 -10.79 -25.15
C ALA A 146 5.81 -11.88 -24.53
N GLN A 147 6.39 -12.98 -24.03
CA GLN A 147 5.62 -14.09 -23.44
C GLN A 147 5.10 -13.70 -22.05
N THR A 148 5.96 -13.09 -21.25
CA THR A 148 5.65 -12.52 -19.93
C THR A 148 4.58 -11.45 -20.07
N LEU A 149 4.74 -10.50 -21.01
CA LEU A 149 3.72 -9.48 -21.29
C LEU A 149 2.39 -10.10 -21.74
N LYS A 150 2.41 -11.05 -22.67
CA LYS A 150 1.19 -11.74 -23.12
C LYS A 150 0.46 -12.39 -21.95
N LYS A 151 1.18 -13.12 -21.08
CA LYS A 151 0.59 -13.81 -19.92
C LYS A 151 -0.03 -12.83 -18.93
N MET A 152 0.62 -11.69 -18.68
CA MET A 152 0.06 -10.62 -17.85
C MET A 152 -1.24 -10.07 -18.44
N LEU A 153 -1.25 -9.73 -19.73
CA LEU A 153 -2.44 -9.16 -20.40
C LEU A 153 -3.61 -10.15 -20.44
N GLU A 154 -3.31 -11.42 -20.72
CA GLU A 154 -4.29 -12.51 -20.71
C GLU A 154 -4.90 -12.69 -19.31
N THR A 155 -4.05 -12.78 -18.28
CA THR A 155 -4.50 -12.95 -16.90
C THR A 155 -5.29 -11.73 -16.40
N TYR A 156 -4.84 -10.51 -16.71
CA TYR A 156 -5.57 -9.29 -16.37
C TYR A 156 -6.95 -9.28 -17.02
N THR A 157 -7.02 -9.58 -18.32
CA THR A 157 -8.29 -9.55 -19.08
C THR A 157 -9.27 -10.59 -18.54
N ASP A 158 -8.79 -11.79 -18.23
CA ASP A 158 -9.61 -12.84 -17.61
C ASP A 158 -10.19 -12.36 -16.28
N ILE A 159 -9.33 -11.91 -15.35
CA ILE A 159 -9.75 -11.49 -14.01
C ILE A 159 -10.69 -10.29 -14.09
N ALA A 160 -10.36 -9.30 -14.92
CA ALA A 160 -11.18 -8.11 -15.09
C ALA A 160 -12.57 -8.43 -15.64
N ASN A 161 -12.66 -9.29 -16.65
CA ASN A 161 -13.94 -9.70 -17.22
C ASN A 161 -14.75 -10.61 -16.28
N GLN A 162 -14.09 -11.52 -15.56
CA GLN A 162 -14.75 -12.48 -14.67
C GLN A 162 -15.26 -11.83 -13.37
N HIS A 163 -14.52 -10.85 -12.84
CA HIS A 163 -14.80 -10.22 -11.55
C HIS A 163 -15.24 -8.76 -11.65
N ASP A 164 -15.53 -8.27 -12.86
CA ASP A 164 -15.92 -6.88 -13.15
C ASP A 164 -14.94 -5.85 -12.55
N VAL A 165 -13.63 -6.14 -12.64
CA VAL A 165 -12.60 -5.20 -12.20
C VAL A 165 -12.45 -4.11 -13.24
N VAL A 166 -12.58 -2.86 -12.81
CA VAL A 166 -12.49 -1.69 -13.68
C VAL A 166 -11.33 -0.81 -13.21
N THR A 167 -10.59 -0.28 -14.17
CA THR A 167 -9.56 0.74 -13.94
C THR A 167 -9.98 2.06 -14.57
N ASP A 168 -9.70 3.17 -13.89
CA ASP A 168 -9.89 4.53 -14.40
C ASP A 168 -8.67 5.04 -15.19
N ASN A 169 -7.62 4.23 -15.29
CA ASN A 169 -6.39 4.59 -15.98
C ASN A 169 -6.53 4.39 -17.50
N GLU A 170 -7.04 5.42 -18.18
CA GLU A 170 -7.26 5.41 -19.64
C GLU A 170 -6.02 5.01 -20.45
N LYS A 171 -4.83 5.48 -20.04
CA LYS A 171 -3.55 5.17 -20.72
C LYS A 171 -3.18 3.70 -20.60
N PHE A 172 -3.47 3.10 -19.46
CA PHE A 172 -3.29 1.67 -19.27
C PHE A 172 -4.29 0.90 -20.14
N THR A 173 -5.57 1.26 -20.12
CA THR A 173 -6.61 0.61 -20.93
C THR A 173 -6.28 0.65 -22.42
N GLU A 174 -5.83 1.79 -22.93
CA GLU A 174 -5.40 1.94 -24.32
C GLU A 174 -4.20 1.03 -24.64
N PHE A 175 -3.20 0.99 -23.75
CA PHE A 175 -2.03 0.14 -23.93
C PHE A 175 -2.40 -1.35 -23.94
N VAL A 176 -3.23 -1.80 -22.99
CA VAL A 176 -3.73 -3.18 -22.93
C VAL A 176 -4.47 -3.51 -24.22
N LYS A 177 -5.38 -2.66 -24.68
CA LYS A 177 -6.13 -2.87 -25.93
C LYS A 177 -5.22 -3.05 -27.14
N ASN A 178 -4.23 -2.17 -27.29
CA ASN A 178 -3.31 -2.20 -28.42
C ASN A 178 -2.41 -3.45 -28.39
N GLN A 179 -1.84 -3.79 -27.23
CA GLN A 179 -0.97 -4.96 -27.09
C GLN A 179 -1.75 -6.27 -27.18
N ALA A 180 -2.94 -6.36 -26.58
CA ALA A 180 -3.81 -7.53 -26.63
C ALA A 180 -4.22 -7.86 -28.08
N ALA A 181 -4.52 -6.84 -28.89
CA ALA A 181 -4.80 -7.02 -30.32
C ALA A 181 -3.60 -7.63 -31.07
N GLY A 182 -2.38 -7.19 -30.76
CA GLY A 182 -1.15 -7.76 -31.33
C GLY A 182 -0.92 -9.23 -30.97
N PHE A 183 -1.39 -9.67 -29.81
CA PHE A 183 -1.31 -11.06 -29.36
C PHE A 183 -2.55 -11.92 -29.72
N GLY A 184 -3.58 -11.33 -30.34
CA GLY A 184 -4.84 -12.02 -30.63
C GLY A 184 -5.64 -12.41 -29.38
N LEU A 185 -5.47 -11.69 -28.27
CA LEU A 185 -6.21 -11.93 -27.03
C LEU A 185 -7.64 -11.37 -27.10
N ALA A 186 -8.52 -11.90 -26.25
CA ALA A 186 -9.86 -11.37 -26.09
C ALA A 186 -9.83 -9.89 -25.67
N PRO A 187 -10.81 -9.07 -26.10
CA PRO A 187 -10.87 -7.68 -25.67
C PRO A 187 -11.24 -7.58 -24.19
N LEU A 188 -10.71 -6.54 -23.54
CA LEU A 188 -11.21 -6.10 -22.24
C LEU A 188 -12.65 -5.58 -22.42
N LEU A 189 -13.59 -6.15 -21.67
CA LEU A 189 -14.99 -5.75 -21.75
C LEU A 189 -15.19 -4.44 -20.97
N PRO A 190 -16.05 -3.52 -21.45
CA PRO A 190 -16.43 -2.37 -20.66
C PRO A 190 -17.13 -2.86 -19.38
N GLY A 191 -16.59 -2.45 -18.23
CA GLY A 191 -17.16 -2.83 -16.93
C GLY A 191 -18.62 -2.43 -16.79
N SER A 192 -19.37 -3.15 -15.96
CA SER A 192 -20.82 -3.00 -15.82
C SER A 192 -21.29 -1.64 -15.25
N THR A 193 -20.36 -0.76 -14.89
CA THR A 193 -20.65 0.54 -14.27
C THR A 193 -21.17 1.61 -15.23
N GLN A 194 -21.01 1.47 -16.55
CA GLN A 194 -21.67 2.38 -17.51
C GLN A 194 -23.19 2.14 -17.62
N ALA A 195 -23.71 0.98 -17.19
CA ALA A 195 -25.14 0.75 -17.11
C ALA A 195 -25.78 1.32 -15.82
N SER A 196 -24.98 1.61 -14.80
CA SER A 196 -25.48 1.98 -13.45
C SER A 196 -25.59 3.49 -13.22
N VAL A 197 -24.94 4.33 -14.02
CA VAL A 197 -25.09 5.80 -13.93
C VAL A 197 -26.46 6.31 -14.39
N ASN A 198 -27.22 5.52 -15.16
CA ASN A 198 -28.57 5.87 -15.62
C ASN A 198 -29.69 5.05 -14.92
N ALA A 199 -29.35 4.21 -13.94
CA ALA A 199 -30.30 3.36 -13.23
C ALA A 199 -30.14 3.47 -11.71
N ALA A 200 -29.82 4.66 -11.19
CA ALA A 200 -29.88 4.96 -9.76
C ALA A 200 -31.36 5.07 -9.28
N GLY A 201 -32.11 3.97 -9.43
CA GLY A 201 -33.23 3.64 -8.57
C GLY A 201 -32.65 3.18 -7.23
N GLN A 202 -33.09 3.83 -6.16
CA GLN A 202 -32.59 3.66 -4.80
C GLN A 202 -32.56 2.18 -4.36
N GLN A 203 -31.37 1.60 -4.27
CA GLN A 203 -31.17 0.36 -3.54
C GLN A 203 -30.50 0.69 -2.21
N GLN A 204 -31.34 0.79 -1.18
CA GLN A 204 -30.98 1.16 0.17
C GLN A 204 -30.22 -0.01 0.83
N VAL A 205 -28.89 0.04 0.80
CA VAL A 205 -28.03 -0.87 1.56
C VAL A 205 -28.24 -0.56 3.05
N SER A 206 -28.95 -1.44 3.76
CA SER A 206 -29.16 -1.35 5.20
C SER A 206 -27.90 -1.80 5.96
N GLY A 207 -26.88 -0.96 5.97
CA GLY A 207 -25.84 -1.02 7.00
C GLY A 207 -26.40 -0.55 8.34
N GLN A 208 -25.80 -0.96 9.47
CA GLN A 208 -26.12 -0.37 10.76
C GLN A 208 -25.89 1.14 10.69
N LYS A 209 -26.99 1.91 10.64
CA LYS A 209 -26.95 3.35 10.86
C LYS A 209 -26.43 3.56 12.28
N LEU A 210 -25.29 4.23 12.42
CA LEU A 210 -24.96 4.89 13.67
C LEU A 210 -26.08 5.89 13.95
N ALA A 211 -26.90 5.60 14.96
CA ALA A 211 -27.82 6.57 15.48
C ALA A 211 -26.98 7.75 16.00
N GLN A 212 -27.20 8.93 15.45
CA GLN A 212 -26.72 10.15 16.08
C GLN A 212 -27.37 10.19 17.47
N VAL A 213 -26.59 9.88 18.50
CA VAL A 213 -27.02 10.09 19.87
C VAL A 213 -27.13 11.60 20.01
N GLU A 214 -28.35 12.12 20.12
CA GLU A 214 -28.57 13.46 20.64
C GLU A 214 -27.89 13.52 22.02
N GLN A 215 -26.70 14.12 22.06
CA GLN A 215 -26.15 14.59 23.30
C GLN A 215 -27.12 15.65 23.80
N LYS A 216 -28.04 15.24 24.70
CA LYS A 216 -28.66 16.19 25.61
C LYS A 216 -27.50 16.92 26.29
N SER A 217 -27.34 18.19 25.94
CA SER A 217 -26.57 19.13 26.72
C SER A 217 -27.14 19.12 28.13
N LYS A 218 -26.55 18.31 29.01
CA LYS A 218 -26.64 18.57 30.44
C LYS A 218 -25.85 19.87 30.61
N ASP A 219 -26.56 20.96 30.85
CA ASP A 219 -25.99 22.10 31.56
C ASP A 219 -25.31 21.50 32.80
N SER A 220 -24.00 21.40 32.73
CA SER A 220 -23.19 21.04 33.87
C SER A 220 -23.09 22.29 34.72
N GLU A 221 -24.01 22.44 35.68
CA GLU A 221 -23.74 23.25 36.87
C GLU A 221 -22.46 22.68 37.49
N HIS A 222 -21.36 23.36 37.26
CA HIS A 222 -20.08 23.00 37.84
C HIS A 222 -20.13 23.34 39.33
N ASP A 223 -20.15 22.29 40.16
CA ASP A 223 -20.04 22.44 41.61
C ASP A 223 -18.57 22.78 41.97
N TYR A 224 -18.31 24.07 42.16
CA TYR A 224 -16.99 24.61 42.50
C TYR A 224 -16.71 24.59 44.02
N THR A 225 -17.60 24.02 44.84
CA THR A 225 -17.41 23.96 46.31
C THR A 225 -16.06 23.36 46.69
N LEU A 226 -15.63 22.29 46.01
CA LEU A 226 -14.35 21.64 46.24
C LEU A 226 -13.15 22.55 45.90
N TRP A 227 -13.27 23.37 44.86
CA TRP A 227 -12.26 24.38 44.50
C TRP A 227 -12.20 25.53 45.50
N TYR A 228 -13.34 26.00 46.00
CA TYR A 228 -13.38 27.03 47.05
C TYR A 228 -12.79 26.53 48.38
N ILE A 229 -13.04 25.27 48.75
CA ILE A 229 -12.45 24.66 49.95
C ILE A 229 -10.92 24.56 49.81
N LEU A 230 -10.42 24.11 48.64
CA LEU A 230 -8.99 24.04 48.38
C LEU A 230 -8.32 25.42 48.40
N PHE A 231 -8.99 26.44 47.85
CA PHE A 231 -8.48 27.82 47.87
C PHE A 231 -8.47 28.39 49.30
N ALA A 232 -9.49 28.11 50.11
CA ALA A 232 -9.54 28.54 51.52
C ALA A 232 -8.41 27.91 52.34
N ILE A 233 -8.12 26.61 52.16
CA ILE A 233 -7.01 25.92 52.83
C ILE A 233 -5.66 26.53 52.43
N PHE A 234 -5.48 26.84 51.14
CA PHE A 234 -4.24 27.45 50.65
C PHE A 234 -3.99 28.85 51.24
N THR A 235 -5.04 29.69 51.30
CA THR A 235 -4.92 31.04 51.88
C THR A 235 -4.67 31.02 53.39
N LEU A 236 -5.30 30.11 54.14
CA LEU A 236 -5.07 29.92 55.58
C LEU A 236 -3.65 29.38 55.86
N GLY A 237 -3.15 28.45 55.02
CA GLY A 237 -1.79 27.95 55.12
C GLY A 237 -0.72 29.01 54.82
N ALA A 238 -0.97 29.89 53.84
CA ALA A 238 -0.06 30.98 53.48
C ALA A 238 -0.03 32.14 54.49
N ALA A 239 -1.10 32.32 55.29
CA ALA A 239 -1.15 33.33 56.35
C ALA A 239 -0.49 32.89 57.67
N SER A 240 -0.30 31.58 57.87
CA SER A 240 0.34 31.00 59.07
C SER A 240 1.75 31.54 59.37
N PRO A 241 2.68 31.67 58.39
CA PRO A 241 4.01 32.25 58.65
C PRO A 241 4.04 33.78 58.83
N LEU A 242 2.93 34.49 58.55
CA LEU A 242 2.85 35.95 58.75
C LEU A 242 2.38 36.34 60.16
N LEU A 243 1.77 35.42 60.90
CA LEU A 243 1.32 35.63 62.29
C LEU A 243 2.37 35.22 63.34
N SER A 244 3.42 34.49 62.97
CA SER A 244 4.48 34.08 63.92
C SER A 244 5.63 35.08 64.07
N LYS A 245 5.59 36.24 63.39
CA LYS A 245 6.64 37.28 63.48
C LYS A 245 6.30 38.50 64.34
N LYS A 246 5.43 38.31 65.34
CA LYS A 246 5.22 39.27 66.44
C LYS A 246 5.17 38.55 67.79
N ARG A 247 6.34 38.12 68.27
CA ARG A 247 6.88 38.36 69.62
C ARG A 247 8.23 37.69 69.77
#